data_AF-A0A3B0R3P3-F1
#
_entry.id   AF-A0A3B0R3P3-F1
#
_cell.length_a   1.000
_cell.length_b   1.000
_cell.length_c   1.000
_cell.angle_alpha   90.00
_cell.angle_beta   90.00
_cell.angle_gamma   90.00
#
_symmetry.space_group_name_H-M   'P 1'
#
loop_
_entity.id
_entity.type
_entity.pdbx_description
1 polymer ?
#
loop_
_entity_poly.entity_id
_entity_poly.type
_entity_poly.pdbx_seq_one_letter_code
_entity_poly.pdbx_strand_id
1 'polypeptide(L)'
;MQKIIIPIFVLFLFSCHDNVKTSPDVFKTGTFKTTLEDSETTSTAFRNDSIQVETYDNKKDTFNIQWLSNFEYVLVKKHPKTLLDSTPFHVKITSIKKNSYNFKAYYKGSNFKQKGTAIKLN
;
A
#
# COMPACT_ATOMS: atom_id res chain seq x y z
N MET A 1 65.81 0.92 25.71
CA MET A 1 64.99 0.64 24.51
C MET A 1 63.53 0.72 24.91
N GLN A 2 62.91 1.89 24.80
CA GLN A 2 61.50 2.10 25.15
C GLN A 2 60.64 1.83 23.92
N LYS A 3 59.72 0.85 24.02
CA LYS A 3 58.66 0.65 23.04
C LYS A 3 57.37 1.18 23.64
N ILE A 4 56.93 2.33 23.16
CA ILE A 4 55.65 2.96 23.52
C ILE A 4 54.55 2.18 22.80
N ILE A 5 53.66 1.56 23.57
CA ILE A 5 52.47 0.87 23.06
C ILE A 5 51.35 1.91 23.00
N ILE A 6 50.95 2.29 21.79
CA ILE A 6 49.82 3.19 21.55
C ILE A 6 48.55 2.33 21.51
N PRO A 7 47.51 2.61 22.32
CA PRO A 7 46.25 1.90 22.22
C PRO A 7 45.44 2.48 21.06
N ILE A 8 45.00 1.61 20.15
CA ILE A 8 44.15 2.00 19.02
C ILE A 8 42.72 2.15 19.53
N PHE A 9 42.29 3.40 19.65
CA PHE A 9 40.93 3.77 20.04
C PHE A 9 40.02 3.59 18.82
N VAL A 10 39.32 2.45 18.77
CA VAL A 10 38.30 2.19 17.75
C VAL A 10 37.02 2.91 18.15
N LEU A 11 36.82 4.10 17.60
CA LEU A 11 35.54 4.80 17.61
C LEU A 11 34.56 4.08 16.68
N PHE A 12 33.65 3.30 17.26
CA PHE A 12 32.42 2.89 16.59
C PHE A 12 31.46 4.08 16.54
N LEU A 13 31.45 4.80 15.43
CA LEU A 13 30.37 5.74 15.11
C LEU A 13 29.21 4.97 14.47
N PHE A 14 28.33 4.41 15.29
CA PHE A 14 27.00 4.00 14.82
C PHE A 14 26.11 5.24 14.70
N SER A 15 26.18 5.92 13.56
CA SER A 15 25.11 6.84 13.15
C SER A 15 23.91 6.00 12.71
N CYS A 16 22.96 5.77 13.61
CA CYS A 16 21.65 5.26 13.25
C CYS A 16 20.81 6.46 12.81
N HIS A 17 20.82 6.75 11.51
CA HIS A 17 19.81 7.64 10.95
C HIS A 17 18.50 6.86 10.85
N ASP A 18 17.60 7.06 11.82
CA ASP A 18 16.21 6.61 11.77
C ASP A 18 15.40 7.40 10.73
N ASN A 19 15.86 7.39 9.48
CA ASN A 19 15.01 7.64 8.35
C ASN A 19 14.21 6.37 8.12
N VAL A 20 13.23 6.09 8.97
CA VAL A 20 12.27 5.01 8.73
C VAL A 20 11.48 5.41 7.48
N LYS A 21 12.04 5.11 6.30
CA LYS A 21 11.32 5.12 5.04
C LYS A 21 10.17 4.14 5.25
N THR A 22 8.95 4.64 5.33
CA THR A 22 7.75 3.81 5.45
C THR A 22 7.77 2.80 4.31
N SER A 23 8.04 1.52 4.63
CA SER A 23 8.03 0.46 3.62
C SER A 23 6.60 0.31 3.09
N PRO A 24 6.39 0.17 1.77
CA PRO A 24 5.05 -0.08 1.22
C PRO A 24 4.37 -1.32 1.82
N ASP A 25 5.15 -2.27 2.34
CA ASP A 25 4.65 -3.50 2.95
C ASP A 25 3.71 -3.24 4.13
N VAL A 26 3.85 -2.11 4.82
CA VAL A 26 2.94 -1.74 5.92
C VAL A 26 1.50 -1.53 5.45
N PHE A 27 1.28 -1.38 4.14
CA PHE A 27 -0.04 -1.20 3.54
C PHE A 27 -0.68 -2.50 3.05
N LYS A 28 0.02 -3.64 3.20
CA LYS A 28 -0.55 -4.96 2.91
C LYS A 28 -1.66 -5.35 3.88
N THR A 29 -1.67 -4.76 5.07
CA THR A 29 -2.68 -5.01 6.11
C THR A 29 -3.13 -3.71 6.78
N GLY A 30 -4.35 -3.71 7.31
CA GLY A 30 -4.91 -2.62 8.12
C GLY A 30 -6.27 -2.15 7.64
N THR A 31 -6.74 -1.06 8.22
CA THR A 31 -7.98 -0.40 7.80
C THR A 31 -7.65 0.87 7.05
N PHE A 32 -8.28 1.06 5.89
CA PHE A 32 -8.00 2.15 4.98
C PHE A 32 -9.23 2.99 4.73
N LYS A 33 -9.09 4.31 4.78
CA LYS A 33 -10.03 5.26 4.17
C LYS A 33 -9.47 5.68 2.82
N THR A 34 -10.20 5.43 1.75
CA THR A 34 -9.83 5.85 0.41
C THR A 34 -10.64 7.08 0.02
N THR A 35 -10.00 8.03 -0.67
CA THR A 35 -10.64 9.17 -1.32
C THR A 35 -10.25 9.19 -2.79
N LEU A 36 -11.23 9.22 -3.69
CA LEU A 36 -11.01 9.35 -5.14
C LEU A 36 -10.74 10.80 -5.51
N GLU A 37 -9.77 11.04 -6.41
CA GLU A 37 -9.39 12.41 -6.82
C GLU A 37 -10.51 13.10 -7.63
N ASP A 38 -11.22 12.36 -8.49
CA ASP A 38 -12.16 12.95 -9.46
C ASP A 38 -13.53 13.31 -8.87
N SER A 39 -13.89 12.75 -7.71
CA SER A 39 -15.26 12.84 -7.16
C SER A 39 -15.32 13.04 -5.65
N GLU A 40 -14.17 13.20 -4.98
CA GLU A 40 -14.01 13.23 -3.51
C GLU A 40 -14.72 12.08 -2.77
N THR A 41 -15.09 11.05 -3.51
CA THR A 41 -15.86 9.93 -3.03
C THR A 41 -15.00 9.10 -2.11
N THR A 42 -15.58 8.67 -0.98
CA THR A 42 -14.83 7.90 0.02
C THR A 42 -15.36 6.49 0.22
N SER A 43 -14.44 5.56 0.46
CA SER A 43 -14.73 4.18 0.88
C SER A 43 -13.87 3.81 2.07
N THR A 44 -14.31 2.81 2.82
CA THR A 44 -13.52 2.22 3.90
C THR A 44 -13.26 0.76 3.59
N ALA A 45 -12.02 0.31 3.75
CA ALA A 45 -11.64 -1.07 3.52
C ALA A 45 -10.88 -1.65 4.70
N PHE A 46 -11.31 -2.82 5.17
CA PHE A 46 -10.46 -3.69 5.97
C PHE A 46 -9.66 -4.57 5.02
N ARG A 47 -8.35 -4.65 5.22
CA ARG A 47 -7.45 -5.40 4.35
C ARG A 47 -6.54 -6.29 5.19
N ASN A 48 -6.45 -7.55 4.80
CA ASN A 48 -5.30 -8.39 5.11
C ASN A 48 -4.49 -8.64 3.83
N ASP A 49 -3.47 -9.48 3.91
CA ASP A 49 -2.55 -9.74 2.80
C ASP A 49 -3.19 -10.43 1.58
N SER A 50 -4.35 -11.05 1.73
CA SER A 50 -5.00 -11.90 0.71
C SER A 50 -6.43 -11.47 0.37
N ILE A 51 -7.08 -10.68 1.22
CA ILE A 51 -8.48 -10.26 1.13
C ILE A 51 -8.62 -8.78 1.50
N GLN A 52 -9.47 -8.08 0.74
CA GLN A 52 -9.98 -6.76 1.08
C GLN A 52 -11.50 -6.81 1.19
N VAL A 53 -12.05 -6.32 2.30
CA VAL A 53 -13.47 -6.08 2.48
C VAL A 53 -13.70 -4.58 2.43
N GLU A 54 -14.29 -4.10 1.34
CA GLU A 54 -14.52 -2.69 1.09
C GLU A 54 -16.00 -2.35 1.29
N THR A 55 -16.25 -1.20 1.92
CA THR A 55 -17.57 -0.61 2.08
C THR A 55 -17.61 0.74 1.39
N TYR A 56 -18.49 0.86 0.42
CA TYR A 56 -18.76 2.07 -0.35
C TYR A 56 -20.27 2.25 -0.47
N ASP A 57 -20.80 3.43 -0.14
CA ASP A 57 -22.24 3.73 -0.22
C ASP A 57 -23.13 2.67 0.47
N ASN A 58 -22.77 2.30 1.70
CA ASN A 58 -23.39 1.23 2.50
C ASN A 58 -23.39 -0.17 1.87
N LYS A 59 -22.76 -0.35 0.71
CA LYS A 59 -22.57 -1.64 0.03
C LYS A 59 -21.22 -2.20 0.39
N LYS A 60 -21.20 -3.49 0.73
CA LYS A 60 -19.98 -4.21 1.10
C LYS A 60 -19.64 -5.22 0.02
N ASP A 61 -18.42 -5.10 -0.52
CA ASP A 61 -17.84 -6.06 -1.45
C ASP A 61 -16.59 -6.70 -0.83
N THR A 62 -16.28 -7.92 -1.26
CA THR A 62 -15.07 -8.64 -0.85
C THR A 62 -14.23 -8.94 -2.09
N PHE A 63 -12.94 -8.67 -2.00
CA PHE A 63 -11.97 -8.84 -3.07
C PHE A 63 -10.86 -9.79 -2.61
N ASN A 64 -10.44 -10.69 -3.50
CA ASN A 64 -9.17 -11.38 -3.38
C ASN A 64 -8.06 -10.43 -3.82
N ILE A 65 -6.92 -10.48 -3.13
CA ILE A 65 -5.73 -9.68 -3.42
C ILE A 65 -4.62 -10.58 -3.93
N GLN A 66 -4.02 -10.19 -5.04
CA GLN A 66 -2.75 -10.75 -5.52
C GLN A 66 -1.70 -9.64 -5.58
N TRP A 67 -0.67 -9.75 -4.75
CA TRP A 67 0.48 -8.84 -4.79
C TRP A 67 1.41 -9.22 -5.94
N LEU A 68 1.69 -8.26 -6.82
CA LEU A 68 2.67 -8.40 -7.90
C LEU A 68 4.04 -7.87 -7.46
N SER A 69 4.04 -6.85 -6.59
CA SER A 69 5.20 -6.29 -5.93
C SER A 69 4.78 -5.53 -4.68
N ASN A 70 5.72 -4.87 -4.00
CA ASN A 70 5.41 -4.00 -2.87
C ASN A 70 4.62 -2.74 -3.27
N PHE A 71 4.63 -2.35 -4.54
CA PHE A 71 3.91 -1.17 -5.04
C PHE A 71 2.72 -1.52 -5.93
N GLU A 72 2.50 -2.80 -6.24
CA GLU A 72 1.47 -3.20 -7.20
C GLU A 72 0.72 -4.44 -6.73
N TYR A 73 -0.60 -4.38 -6.79
CA TYR A 73 -1.48 -5.50 -6.47
C TYR A 73 -2.73 -5.49 -7.35
N VAL A 74 -3.42 -6.62 -7.37
CA VAL A 74 -4.61 -6.85 -8.17
C VAL A 74 -5.76 -7.20 -7.23
N LEU A 75 -6.92 -6.59 -7.45
CA LEU A 75 -8.17 -6.90 -6.79
C LEU A 75 -9.11 -7.62 -7.76
N VAL A 76 -9.72 -8.72 -7.31
CA VAL A 76 -10.77 -9.44 -8.05
C VAL A 76 -11.92 -9.69 -7.08
N LYS A 77 -13.17 -9.38 -7.46
CA LYS A 77 -14.30 -9.65 -6.57
C LYS A 77 -14.41 -11.14 -6.28
N LYS A 78 -14.58 -11.48 -5.00
CA LYS A 78 -14.73 -12.87 -4.54
C LYS A 78 -16.04 -13.49 -5.04
N HIS A 79 -17.09 -12.68 -5.20
CA HIS A 79 -18.40 -13.11 -5.72
C HIS A 79 -18.83 -12.18 -6.87
N PRO A 80 -18.25 -12.37 -8.08
CA PRO A 80 -18.57 -11.51 -9.21
C PRO A 80 -20.00 -11.75 -9.73
N LYS A 81 -20.70 -10.68 -10.12
CA LYS A 81 -22.04 -10.76 -10.74
C LYS A 81 -22.03 -10.36 -12.21
N THR A 82 -21.03 -9.59 -12.61
CA THR A 82 -20.86 -9.08 -13.97
C THR A 82 -19.48 -9.44 -14.52
N LEU A 83 -19.30 -9.27 -15.83
CA LEU A 83 -17.97 -9.41 -16.46
C LEU A 83 -16.97 -8.40 -15.87
N LEU A 84 -17.42 -7.17 -15.60
CA LEU A 84 -16.59 -6.14 -14.99
C LEU A 84 -16.13 -6.54 -13.59
N ASP A 85 -17.02 -7.13 -12.77
CA ASP A 85 -16.66 -7.65 -11.44
C ASP A 85 -15.60 -8.76 -11.49
N SER A 86 -15.62 -9.56 -12.56
CA SER A 86 -14.64 -10.62 -12.81
C SER A 86 -13.34 -10.08 -13.41
N THR A 87 -13.30 -8.80 -13.81
CA THR A 87 -12.15 -8.21 -14.48
C THR A 87 -11.13 -7.74 -13.43
N PRO A 88 -9.86 -8.16 -13.51
CA PRO A 88 -8.82 -7.74 -12.59
C PRO A 88 -8.68 -6.22 -12.52
N PHE A 89 -8.79 -5.67 -11.31
CA PHE A 89 -8.57 -4.27 -11.02
C PHE A 89 -7.15 -4.08 -10.47
N HIS A 90 -6.27 -3.59 -11.33
CA HIS A 90 -4.87 -3.37 -10.99
C HIS A 90 -4.73 -2.08 -10.22
N VAL A 91 -4.00 -2.11 -9.10
CA VAL A 91 -3.70 -0.94 -8.28
C VAL A 91 -2.20 -0.78 -8.19
N LYS A 92 -1.72 0.41 -8.54
CA LYS A 92 -0.31 0.82 -8.48
C LYS A 92 -0.14 1.99 -7.53
N ILE A 93 0.62 1.78 -6.47
CA ILE A 93 1.06 2.80 -5.53
C ILE A 93 2.08 3.70 -6.24
N THR A 94 1.83 5.01 -6.26
CA THR A 94 2.68 5.99 -6.95
C THR A 94 3.50 6.86 -5.99
N SER A 95 3.05 7.03 -4.75
CA SER A 95 3.79 7.77 -3.73
C SER A 95 3.34 7.34 -2.34
N ILE A 96 4.26 7.37 -1.38
CA ILE A 96 4.00 7.02 0.02
C ILE A 96 4.29 8.23 0.91
N LYS A 97 3.44 8.42 1.91
CA LYS A 97 3.63 9.29 3.06
C LYS A 97 3.44 8.44 4.32
N LYS A 98 3.77 9.01 5.49
CA LYS A 98 3.79 8.36 6.80
C LYS A 98 2.77 7.22 7.00
N ASN A 99 1.48 7.50 6.81
CA ASN A 99 0.39 6.53 6.94
C ASN A 99 -0.53 6.49 5.71
N SER A 100 -0.09 7.00 4.57
CA SER A 100 -0.95 7.07 3.38
C SER A 100 -0.17 6.84 2.10
N TYR A 101 -0.89 6.49 1.05
CA TYR A 101 -0.32 6.36 -0.27
C TYR A 101 -1.28 6.85 -1.34
N ASN A 102 -0.72 7.39 -2.42
CA ASN A 102 -1.47 7.70 -3.62
C ASN A 102 -1.38 6.52 -4.57
N PHE A 103 -2.44 6.27 -5.33
CA PHE A 103 -2.48 5.18 -6.29
C PHE A 103 -3.09 5.58 -7.62
N LYS A 104 -2.77 4.78 -8.64
CA LYS A 104 -3.46 4.72 -9.91
C LYS A 104 -4.01 3.31 -10.07
N ALA A 105 -5.26 3.19 -10.49
CA ALA A 105 -5.91 1.91 -10.70
C ALA A 105 -6.64 1.84 -12.04
N TYR A 106 -6.76 0.63 -12.59
CA TYR A 106 -7.37 0.41 -13.90
C TYR A 106 -7.84 -1.05 -14.02
N TYR A 107 -8.84 -1.28 -14.86
CA TYR A 107 -9.24 -2.63 -15.24
C TYR A 107 -8.33 -3.14 -16.36
N LYS A 108 -7.91 -4.41 -16.28
CA LYS A 108 -7.07 -5.03 -17.32
C LYS A 108 -7.73 -4.88 -18.70
N GLY A 109 -7.00 -4.30 -19.67
CA GLY A 109 -7.48 -4.10 -21.03
C GLY A 109 -8.45 -2.91 -21.21
N SER A 110 -8.68 -2.11 -20.18
CA SER A 110 -9.53 -0.92 -20.24
C SER A 110 -8.71 0.37 -20.31
N ASN A 111 -9.28 1.40 -20.94
CA ASN A 111 -8.76 2.78 -20.92
C ASN A 111 -9.17 3.54 -19.65
N PHE A 112 -10.07 2.98 -18.84
CA PHE A 112 -10.49 3.56 -17.56
C PHE A 112 -9.31 3.62 -16.58
N LYS A 113 -9.13 4.79 -15.96
CA LYS A 113 -8.11 5.02 -14.94
C LYS A 113 -8.75 5.74 -13.77
N GLN A 114 -8.51 5.23 -12.57
CA GLN A 114 -8.91 5.85 -11.31
C GLN A 114 -7.66 6.31 -10.57
N LYS A 115 -7.71 7.49 -9.96
CA LYS A 115 -6.70 7.93 -8.99
C LYS A 115 -7.32 8.16 -7.63
N GLY A 116 -6.51 8.04 -6.59
CA GLY A 116 -6.96 8.29 -5.24
C GLY A 116 -5.84 8.23 -4.22
N THR A 117 -6.22 8.55 -2.99
CA THR A 117 -5.36 8.44 -1.81
C THR A 117 -5.99 7.47 -0.83
N ALA A 118 -5.20 6.52 -0.33
CA ALA A 118 -5.60 5.64 0.76
C ALA A 118 -4.84 6.02 2.04
N ILE A 119 -5.56 6.23 3.13
CA ILE A 119 -5.02 6.57 4.44
C ILE A 119 -5.24 5.36 5.35
N LYS A 120 -4.16 4.80 5.90
CA LYS A 120 -4.20 3.76 6.92
C LYS A 120 -4.64 4.38 8.25
N LEU A 121 -5.71 3.85 8.82
CA LEU A 121 -6.31 4.31 10.08
C LEU A 121 -5.73 3.53 11.27
N ASN A 122 -5.65 2.20 11.14
CA ASN A 122 -5.10 1.26 12.13
C ASN A 122 -4.26 0.19 11.40
#